data_AF-A0A8X6WDP9-F1
#
_entry.id   AF-A0A8X6WDP9-F1
#
_cell.length_a   1.000
_cell.length_b   1.000
_cell.length_c   1.000
_cell.angle_alpha   90.00
_cell.angle_beta   90.00
_cell.angle_gamma   90.00
#
_symmetry.space_group_name_H-M   'P 1'
#
loop_
_entity.id
_entity.type
_entity.pdbx_description
1 polymer ?
#
loop_
_entity_poly.entity_id
_entity_poly.type
_entity_poly.pdbx_seq_one_letter_code
_entity_poly.pdbx_strand_id
1 'polypeptide(L)'
;MEMEAALTLWKRSTSLGFRYITVLSDGDCKTFNYLCEKKVYGPDIVIKRKNVLIMLAILRNKGDVNAMKTAIYATLLHSIATDAKPQHSKCPAGENSWCFYQSAIANGEKPNNHKLNVGTPINEKFLPKILPIYQRLASNELLERCIRCGTQKCKRKFA
;
A
#
# COMPACT_ATOMS: atom_id res chain seq x y z
N MET A 1 -16.91 16.43 -1.72
CA MET A 1 -16.53 16.45 -3.14
C MET A 1 -15.71 15.23 -3.53
N GLU A 2 -14.57 14.96 -2.87
CA GLU A 2 -13.73 13.78 -3.20
C GLU A 2 -14.41 12.42 -2.94
N MET A 3 -15.17 12.28 -1.85
CA MET A 3 -15.87 11.03 -1.52
C MET A 3 -16.92 10.63 -2.57
N GLU A 4 -17.69 11.60 -3.08
CA GLU A 4 -18.69 11.37 -4.13
C GLU A 4 -18.06 11.06 -5.48
N ALA A 5 -16.94 11.73 -5.80
CA ALA A 5 -16.17 11.42 -7.00
C ALA A 5 -15.61 9.99 -6.94
N ALA A 6 -15.06 9.59 -5.80
CA ALA A 6 -14.60 8.22 -5.59
C ALA A 6 -15.75 7.21 -5.68
N LEU A 7 -16.88 7.46 -5.04
CA LEU A 7 -18.05 6.59 -5.13
C LEU A 7 -18.52 6.41 -6.58
N THR A 8 -18.58 7.51 -7.33
CA THR A 8 -18.95 7.50 -8.76
C THR A 8 -17.97 6.67 -9.58
N LEU A 9 -16.67 6.86 -9.38
CA LEU A 9 -15.62 6.09 -10.05
C LEU A 9 -15.73 4.59 -9.75
N TRP A 10 -15.97 4.22 -8.49
CA TRP A 10 -16.08 2.84 -8.06
C TRP A 10 -17.34 2.17 -8.60
N LYS A 11 -18.48 2.85 -8.62
CA LYS A 11 -19.70 2.36 -9.27
C LYS A 11 -19.50 2.14 -10.77
N ARG A 12 -18.80 3.06 -11.45
CA ARG A 12 -18.50 2.91 -12.90
C ARG A 12 -17.62 1.71 -13.21
N SER A 13 -16.82 1.22 -12.27
CA SER A 13 -15.98 0.04 -12.54
C SER A 13 -16.82 -1.20 -12.81
N THR A 14 -17.99 -1.34 -12.18
CA THR A 14 -18.85 -2.53 -12.36
C THR A 14 -19.38 -2.62 -13.78
N SER A 15 -19.74 -1.49 -14.39
CA SER A 15 -20.14 -1.44 -15.80
C SER A 15 -18.98 -1.74 -16.76
N LEU A 16 -17.72 -1.63 -16.29
CA LEU A 16 -16.53 -1.99 -17.05
C LEU A 16 -16.04 -3.42 -16.74
N GLY A 17 -16.81 -4.20 -15.97
CA GLY A 17 -16.50 -5.60 -15.69
C GLY A 17 -15.42 -5.83 -14.63
N PHE A 18 -15.06 -4.83 -13.83
CA PHE A 18 -14.07 -5.01 -12.75
C PHE A 18 -14.47 -4.28 -11.45
N ARG A 19 -13.83 -4.66 -10.34
CA ARG A 19 -14.06 -4.06 -9.02
C ARG A 19 -12.74 -3.65 -8.39
N TYR A 20 -12.71 -2.49 -7.76
CA TYR A 20 -11.59 -2.10 -6.93
C TYR A 20 -11.69 -2.79 -5.56
N ILE A 21 -10.68 -3.56 -5.17
CA ILE A 21 -10.69 -4.23 -3.85
C ILE A 21 -9.75 -3.57 -2.86
N THR A 22 -8.92 -2.63 -3.30
CA THR A 22 -7.93 -1.95 -2.46
C THR A 22 -7.91 -0.45 -2.75
N VAL A 23 -7.95 0.37 -1.70
CA VAL A 23 -7.70 1.81 -1.74
C VAL A 23 -6.26 2.09 -1.30
N LEU A 24 -5.56 2.90 -2.08
CA LEU A 24 -4.27 3.51 -1.74
C LEU A 24 -4.48 5.01 -1.61
N SER A 25 -4.32 5.58 -0.41
CA SER A 25 -4.38 7.02 -0.19
C SER A 25 -3.26 7.52 0.73
N ASP A 26 -3.04 8.82 0.75
CA ASP A 26 -1.96 9.52 1.46
C ASP A 26 -2.24 9.77 2.95
N GLY A 27 -3.48 9.59 3.43
CA GLY A 27 -3.78 9.73 4.86
C GLY A 27 -5.24 9.93 5.19
N ASP A 28 -6.01 10.58 4.31
CA ASP A 28 -7.43 10.79 4.55
C ASP A 28 -8.19 9.45 4.47
N CYS A 29 -8.89 9.11 5.56
CA CYS A 29 -9.70 7.91 5.66
C CYS A 29 -11.16 8.16 5.34
N LYS A 30 -11.58 9.42 5.18
CA LYS A 30 -12.99 9.78 4.93
C LYS A 30 -13.51 9.08 3.68
N THR A 31 -12.76 9.13 2.58
CA THR A 31 -13.14 8.45 1.34
C THR A 31 -13.22 6.92 1.51
N PHE A 32 -12.27 6.31 2.23
CA PHE A 32 -12.31 4.87 2.48
C PHE A 32 -13.53 4.48 3.34
N ASN A 33 -13.73 5.17 4.46
CA ASN A 33 -14.86 4.92 5.36
C ASN A 33 -16.18 5.11 4.61
N TYR A 34 -16.30 6.17 3.82
CA TYR A 34 -17.47 6.44 3.01
C TYR A 34 -17.78 5.34 1.99
N LEU A 35 -16.76 4.81 1.29
CA LEU A 35 -16.94 3.69 0.35
C LEU A 35 -17.40 2.41 1.06
N CYS A 36 -16.85 2.13 2.25
CA CYS A 36 -17.26 0.99 3.08
C CYS A 36 -18.70 1.14 3.60
N GLU A 37 -19.05 2.32 4.11
CA GLU A 37 -20.40 2.66 4.58
C GLU A 37 -21.44 2.52 3.46
N LYS A 38 -21.11 2.98 2.25
CA LYS A 38 -21.98 2.87 1.07
C LYS A 38 -22.06 1.47 0.48
N LYS A 39 -21.25 0.50 0.96
CA LYS A 39 -21.21 -0.89 0.47
C LYS A 39 -21.22 -0.95 -1.06
N VAL A 40 -20.32 -0.20 -1.71
CA VAL A 40 -20.36 0.07 -3.16
C VAL A 40 -20.39 -1.18 -4.05
N TYR A 41 -19.91 -2.33 -3.55
CA TYR A 41 -19.97 -3.62 -4.25
C TYR A 41 -20.79 -4.69 -3.51
N GLY A 42 -21.63 -4.30 -2.55
CA GLY A 42 -22.38 -5.20 -1.68
C GLY A 42 -21.66 -5.55 -0.37
N PRO A 43 -22.34 -6.29 0.54
CA PRO A 43 -21.81 -6.63 1.85
C PRO A 43 -20.66 -7.66 1.81
N ASP A 44 -20.60 -8.48 0.76
CA ASP A 44 -19.64 -9.60 0.68
C ASP A 44 -18.24 -9.16 0.21
N ILE A 45 -18.13 -7.95 -0.35
CA ILE A 45 -16.87 -7.42 -0.87
C ILE A 45 -16.22 -6.49 0.15
N VAL A 46 -15.19 -6.99 0.82
CA VAL A 46 -14.39 -6.21 1.76
C VAL A 46 -13.35 -5.37 1.01
N ILE A 47 -13.48 -4.05 1.10
CA ILE A 47 -12.50 -3.10 0.57
C ILE A 47 -11.35 -2.99 1.56
N LYS A 48 -10.13 -3.26 1.10
CA LYS A 48 -8.91 -3.15 1.91
C LYS A 48 -8.26 -1.78 1.75
N ARG A 49 -7.63 -1.28 2.81
CA ARG A 49 -6.84 -0.02 2.77
C ARG A 49 -5.35 -0.33 2.85
N LYS A 50 -4.55 0.24 1.96
CA LYS A 50 -3.10 0.01 1.89
C LYS A 50 -2.28 1.26 2.27
N ASN A 51 -2.72 1.98 3.29
CA ASN A 51 -2.02 3.19 3.77
C ASN A 51 -1.06 2.91 4.92
N VAL A 52 -1.28 1.84 5.69
CA VAL A 52 -0.51 1.55 6.90
C VAL A 52 0.95 1.30 6.56
N LEU A 53 1.24 0.54 5.50
CA LEU A 53 2.61 0.21 5.11
C LEU A 53 3.38 1.43 4.58
N ILE A 54 2.74 2.29 3.78
CA ILE A 54 3.37 3.51 3.25
C ILE A 54 3.59 4.54 4.37
N MET A 55 2.61 4.75 5.25
CA MET A 55 2.78 5.62 6.41
C MET A 55 3.90 5.09 7.33
N LEU A 56 3.94 3.79 7.61
CA LEU A 56 5.01 3.18 8.40
C LEU A 56 6.38 3.31 7.71
N ALA A 57 6.44 3.17 6.39
CA ALA A 57 7.66 3.39 5.61
C ALA A 57 8.18 4.83 5.78
N ILE A 58 7.29 5.82 5.81
CA ILE A 58 7.66 7.22 6.06
C ILE A 58 8.09 7.43 7.52
N LEU A 59 7.29 6.95 8.48
CA LEU A 59 7.53 7.15 9.90
C LEU A 59 8.83 6.49 10.40
N ARG A 60 9.13 5.27 9.93
CA ARG A 60 10.35 4.52 10.31
C ARG A 60 11.63 5.11 9.71
N ASN A 61 11.51 5.90 8.65
CA ASN A 61 12.63 6.53 7.96
C ASN A 61 12.57 8.06 8.07
N LYS A 62 11.98 8.57 9.16
CA LYS A 62 11.80 10.02 9.37
C LYS A 62 13.15 10.74 9.32
N GLY A 63 13.22 11.78 8.48
CA GLY A 63 14.44 12.57 8.29
C GLY A 63 15.31 12.12 7.11
N ASP A 64 15.04 10.94 6.53
CA ASP A 64 15.76 10.45 5.35
C ASP A 64 14.79 10.17 4.19
N VAL A 65 14.69 11.14 3.27
CA VAL A 65 13.83 11.04 2.07
C VAL A 65 14.19 9.82 1.21
N ASN A 66 15.47 9.48 1.06
CA ASN A 66 15.88 8.36 0.20
C ASN A 66 15.51 7.02 0.81
N ALA A 67 15.64 6.88 2.14
CA ALA A 67 15.17 5.70 2.86
C ALA A 67 13.64 5.57 2.80
N MET A 68 12.89 6.68 2.91
CA MET A 68 11.43 6.68 2.69
C MET A 68 11.05 6.19 1.30
N LYS A 69 11.68 6.72 0.23
CA LYS A 69 11.45 6.26 -1.14
C LYS A 69 11.70 4.77 -1.30
N THR A 70 12.84 4.32 -0.77
CA THR A 70 13.24 2.90 -0.84
C THR A 70 12.20 2.02 -0.17
N ALA A 71 11.75 2.39 1.02
CA ALA A 71 10.72 1.66 1.76
C ALA A 71 9.35 1.69 1.04
N ILE A 72 8.96 2.81 0.41
CA ILE A 72 7.74 2.89 -0.41
C ILE A 72 7.81 1.92 -1.58
N TYR A 73 8.89 1.95 -2.36
CA TYR A 73 9.07 1.01 -3.48
C TYR A 73 9.18 -0.44 -3.02
N ALA A 74 9.74 -0.71 -1.83
CA ALA A 74 9.76 -2.05 -1.26
C ALA A 74 8.35 -2.64 -1.12
N THR A 75 7.34 -1.83 -0.76
CA THR A 75 5.95 -2.32 -0.67
C THR A 75 5.36 -2.69 -2.03
N LEU A 76 5.72 -1.98 -3.11
CA LEU A 76 5.32 -2.34 -4.47
C LEU A 76 5.99 -3.63 -4.91
N LEU A 77 7.32 -3.70 -4.78
CA LEU A 77 8.12 -4.85 -5.19
C LEU A 77 7.70 -6.12 -4.43
N HIS A 78 7.46 -6.01 -3.11
CA HIS A 78 6.92 -7.09 -2.30
C HIS A 78 5.56 -7.58 -2.80
N SER A 79 4.72 -6.69 -3.33
CA SER A 79 3.38 -7.04 -3.81
C SER A 79 3.38 -7.70 -5.19
N ILE A 80 4.39 -7.46 -6.02
CA ILE A 80 4.53 -8.09 -7.35
C ILE A 80 5.44 -9.33 -7.30
N ALA A 81 6.16 -9.53 -6.21
CA ALA A 81 7.08 -10.65 -6.04
C ALA A 81 6.35 -11.99 -6.12
N THR A 82 7.01 -12.96 -6.75
CA THR A 82 6.55 -14.34 -6.89
C THR A 82 7.67 -15.30 -6.55
N ASP A 83 7.36 -16.59 -6.39
CA ASP A 83 8.40 -17.60 -6.13
C ASP A 83 9.44 -17.66 -7.26
N ALA A 84 9.05 -17.37 -8.51
CA ALA A 84 9.97 -17.31 -9.67
C ALA A 84 10.74 -15.98 -9.77
N LYS A 85 10.17 -14.88 -9.26
CA LYS A 85 10.78 -13.53 -9.23
C LYS A 85 10.68 -12.95 -7.81
N PRO A 86 11.54 -13.36 -6.87
CA PRO A 86 11.51 -12.87 -5.49
C PRO A 86 12.11 -11.44 -5.43
N GLN A 87 11.28 -10.42 -5.58
CA GLN A 87 11.69 -9.01 -5.64
C GLN A 87 11.82 -8.34 -4.26
N HIS A 88 12.51 -8.98 -3.31
CA HIS A 88 12.58 -8.51 -1.91
C HIS A 88 13.80 -7.67 -1.55
N SER A 89 14.65 -7.31 -2.52
CA SER A 89 15.92 -6.60 -2.28
C SER A 89 15.79 -5.23 -1.60
N LYS A 90 14.64 -4.55 -1.72
CA LYS A 90 14.36 -3.28 -1.04
C LYS A 90 13.66 -3.44 0.31
N CYS A 91 13.24 -4.64 0.67
CA CYS A 91 12.61 -4.89 1.95
C CYS A 91 13.65 -4.82 3.08
N PRO A 92 13.27 -4.36 4.29
CA PRO A 92 14.21 -4.32 5.40
C PRO A 92 14.72 -5.72 5.72
N ALA A 93 16.02 -5.83 5.99
CA ALA A 93 16.63 -7.09 6.43
C ALA A 93 16.44 -7.29 7.94
N GLY A 94 16.68 -8.51 8.42
CA GLY A 94 16.66 -8.87 9.83
C GLY A 94 15.42 -9.66 10.24
N GLU A 95 15.52 -10.32 11.40
CA GLU A 95 14.51 -11.24 11.94
C GLU A 95 13.17 -10.53 12.25
N ASN A 96 13.23 -9.24 12.58
CA ASN A 96 12.04 -8.42 12.84
C ASN A 96 11.48 -7.73 11.58
N SER A 97 11.89 -8.19 10.40
CA SER A 97 11.39 -7.65 9.15
C SER A 97 9.91 -7.98 8.97
N TRP A 98 9.12 -6.99 8.54
CA TRP A 98 7.74 -7.24 8.10
C TRP A 98 7.69 -8.08 6.82
N CYS A 99 8.80 -8.20 6.10
CA CYS A 99 8.90 -9.03 4.91
C CYS A 99 9.25 -10.46 5.30
N PHE A 100 8.31 -11.38 5.08
CA PHE A 100 8.50 -12.80 5.39
C PHE A 100 9.77 -13.38 4.75
N TYR A 101 10.12 -12.91 3.54
CA TYR A 101 11.27 -13.41 2.78
C TYR A 101 12.59 -13.00 3.44
N GLN A 102 12.73 -11.72 3.78
CA GLN A 102 13.93 -11.20 4.45
C GLN A 102 14.05 -11.71 5.88
N SER A 103 12.91 -11.86 6.58
CA SER A 103 12.86 -12.47 7.91
C SER A 103 13.34 -13.91 7.89
N ALA A 104 12.85 -14.74 6.96
CA ALA A 104 13.28 -16.14 6.85
C ALA A 104 14.79 -16.25 6.58
N ILE A 105 15.32 -15.46 5.63
CA ILE A 105 16.76 -15.41 5.36
C ILE A 105 17.56 -15.04 6.60
N ALA A 106 17.12 -14.04 7.36
CA ALA A 106 17.81 -13.62 8.57
C ALA A 106 17.82 -14.70 9.67
N ASN A 107 16.76 -15.51 9.76
CA ASN A 107 16.67 -16.65 10.67
C ASN A 107 17.37 -17.92 10.13
N GLY A 108 18.01 -17.87 8.96
CA GLY A 108 18.61 -19.06 8.33
C GLY A 108 17.57 -20.06 7.78
N GLU A 109 16.33 -19.64 7.61
CA GLU A 109 15.22 -20.46 7.11
C GLU A 109 15.00 -20.27 5.61
N LYS A 110 14.37 -21.26 4.99
CA LYS A 110 13.91 -21.14 3.60
C LYS A 110 12.63 -20.27 3.55
N PRO A 111 12.59 -19.20 2.74
CA PRO A 111 11.38 -18.40 2.59
C PRO A 111 10.17 -19.22 2.13
N ASN A 112 9.02 -18.95 2.75
CA ASN A 112 7.74 -19.58 2.39
C ASN A 112 7.23 -19.13 1.01
N ASN A 113 6.19 -19.79 0.50
CA ASN A 113 5.62 -19.44 -0.80
C ASN A 113 4.93 -18.06 -0.78
N HIS A 114 5.01 -17.34 -1.91
CA HIS A 114 4.42 -16.00 -2.03
C HIS A 114 2.88 -16.01 -2.02
N LYS A 115 2.26 -17.11 -2.51
CA LYS A 115 0.79 -17.22 -2.62
C LYS A 115 0.09 -17.08 -1.26
N LEU A 116 0.71 -17.57 -0.19
CA LEU A 116 0.16 -17.50 1.17
C LEU A 116 0.66 -16.29 1.95
N ASN A 117 1.84 -15.75 1.61
CA ASN A 117 2.53 -14.76 2.45
C ASN A 117 2.48 -13.33 1.89
N VAL A 118 2.14 -13.15 0.61
CA VAL A 118 1.88 -11.82 0.04
C VAL A 118 0.39 -11.52 0.16
N GLY A 119 -0.01 -10.75 1.18
CA GLY A 119 -1.43 -10.52 1.48
C GLY A 119 -2.23 -9.77 0.40
N THR A 120 -1.55 -9.04 -0.50
CA THR A 120 -2.16 -8.33 -1.63
C THR A 120 -1.28 -8.45 -2.87
N PRO A 121 -1.32 -9.59 -3.58
CA PRO A 121 -0.51 -9.77 -4.77
C PRO A 121 -1.03 -8.85 -5.89
N ILE A 122 -0.11 -8.25 -6.63
CA ILE A 122 -0.38 -7.40 -7.79
C ILE A 122 0.19 -8.11 -9.01
N ASN A 123 -0.64 -8.33 -10.03
CA ASN A 123 -0.16 -8.89 -11.28
C ASN A 123 0.75 -7.86 -11.99
N GLU A 124 1.95 -8.30 -12.38
CA GLU A 124 2.98 -7.50 -13.06
C GLU A 124 2.44 -6.77 -14.30
N LYS A 125 1.42 -7.30 -14.99
CA LYS A 125 0.74 -6.65 -16.12
C LYS A 125 0.14 -5.29 -15.76
N PHE A 126 -0.22 -5.07 -14.49
CA PHE A 126 -0.75 -3.78 -14.01
C PHE A 126 0.33 -2.84 -13.48
N LEU A 127 1.60 -3.28 -13.42
CA LEU A 127 2.71 -2.47 -12.92
C LEU A 127 2.83 -1.12 -13.66
N PRO A 128 2.73 -1.03 -15.01
CA PRO A 128 2.81 0.25 -15.72
C PRO A 128 1.72 1.25 -15.31
N LYS A 129 0.56 0.77 -14.84
CA LYS A 129 -0.55 1.61 -14.38
C LYS A 129 -0.39 2.06 -12.92
N ILE A 130 0.28 1.24 -12.11
CA ILE A 130 0.43 1.45 -10.66
C ILE A 130 1.72 2.23 -10.35
N LEU A 131 2.78 2.02 -11.13
CA LEU A 131 4.08 2.64 -10.93
C LEU A 131 4.02 4.19 -10.86
N PRO A 132 3.25 4.91 -11.71
CA PRO A 132 3.12 6.36 -11.60
C PRO A 132 2.56 6.83 -10.25
N ILE A 133 1.68 6.04 -9.63
CA ILE A 133 1.12 6.35 -8.31
C ILE A 133 2.24 6.24 -7.26
N TYR A 134 3.06 5.19 -7.31
CA TYR A 134 4.19 5.02 -6.41
C TYR A 134 5.28 6.09 -6.64
N GLN A 135 5.54 6.48 -7.88
CA GLN A 135 6.46 7.58 -8.20
C GLN A 135 6.01 8.90 -7.59
N ARG A 136 4.71 9.21 -7.66
CA ARG A 136 4.13 10.40 -7.02
C ARG A 136 4.19 10.32 -5.50
N LEU A 137 3.91 9.15 -4.91
CA LEU A 137 4.00 8.93 -3.46
C LEU A 137 5.45 9.02 -2.95
N ALA A 138 6.42 8.66 -3.78
CA ALA A 138 7.85 8.72 -3.51
C ALA A 138 8.51 10.01 -4.02
N SER A 139 7.74 11.06 -4.33
CA SER A 139 8.31 12.34 -4.78
C SER A 139 9.00 13.08 -3.63
N ASN A 140 10.08 13.82 -3.92
CA ASN A 140 10.74 14.66 -2.92
C ASN A 140 9.76 15.66 -2.31
N GLU A 141 8.97 16.33 -3.17
CA GLU A 141 7.99 17.32 -2.76
C GLU A 141 7.02 16.79 -1.70
N LEU A 142 6.51 15.57 -1.87
CA LEU A 142 5.59 14.97 -0.91
C LEU A 142 6.30 14.53 0.37
N LEU A 143 7.44 13.85 0.24
CA LEU A 143 8.17 13.27 1.38
C LEU A 143 8.83 14.33 2.28
N GLU A 144 9.35 15.41 1.71
CA GLU A 144 9.90 16.53 2.47
C GLU A 144 8.82 17.23 3.30
N ARG A 145 7.57 17.28 2.82
CA ARG A 145 6.43 17.79 3.60
C ARG A 145 6.09 16.86 4.77
N CYS A 146 6.26 15.55 4.61
CA CYS A 146 6.07 14.58 5.69
C CYS A 146 7.12 14.75 6.81
N ILE A 147 8.36 15.14 6.48
CA ILE A 147 9.42 15.41 7.47
C ILE A 147 9.04 16.58 8.38
N ARG A 148 8.42 17.64 7.83
CA ARG A 148 8.02 18.85 8.56
C ARG A 148 6.83 18.63 9.51
N CYS A 149 6.35 17.40 9.67
CA CYS A 149 5.18 17.06 10.49
C CYS A 149 3.95 17.93 10.18
N GLY A 150 3.78 18.33 8.91
CA GLY A 150 2.53 18.93 8.41
C GLY A 150 1.43 17.87 8.37
N THR A 151 1.02 17.39 9.55
CA THR A 151 0.03 16.32 9.66
C THR A 151 -1.34 16.85 9.30
N GLN A 152 -1.95 16.29 8.25
CA GLN A 152 -3.41 16.20 8.19
C GLN A 152 -3.79 15.07 9.16
N LYS A 153 -3.98 15.40 10.45
CA LYS A 153 -4.30 14.42 11.50
C LYS A 153 -5.53 13.60 11.13
N CYS A 154 -5.36 12.28 11.02
CA CYS A 154 -6.44 11.31 11.10
C CYS A 154 -6.66 10.94 12.57
N LYS A 155 -7.64 11.55 13.24
CA LYS A 155 -8.10 11.05 14.55
C LYS A 155 -8.86 9.75 14.32
N ARG A 156 -8.25 8.62 14.71
CA ARG A 156 -8.99 7.37 14.97
C ARG A 156 -10.01 7.66 16.08
N LYS A 157 -11.31 7.64 15.77
CA LYS A 157 -12.33 7.28 16.75
C LYS A 157 -12.61 5.81 16.53
N PHE A 158 -12.04 4.96 17.38
CA PHE A 158 -12.63 3.66 17.66
C PHE A 158 -13.60 3.90 18.82
N ALA A 159 -14.87 3.67 18.56
CA ALA A 159 -15.90 3.38 19.55
C ALA A 159 -16.52 2.06 19.11
#